data_AF-A0A9P6IVQ2-F1
#
_entry.id   AF-A0A9P6IVQ2-F1
#
_cell.length_a   1.000
_cell.length_b   1.000
_cell.length_c   1.000
_cell.angle_alpha   90.00
_cell.angle_beta   90.00
_cell.angle_gamma   90.00
#
_symmetry.space_group_name_H-M   'P 1'
#
loop_
_entity.id
_entity.type
_entity.pdbx_description
1 polymer ?
#
loop_
_entity_poly.entity_id
_entity_poly.type
_entity_poly.pdbx_seq_one_letter_code
_entity_poly.pdbx_strand_id
1 'polypeptide(L)'
;MSTAQNSASDKPWPYAAGYDNCPEVLEPTPLTVKGTIPSWLEGVLYRSGPGTYDLETESGKQVHIQHWFDGLTQLHRYEIAKGGQVSYRSRNTSNDLRERYKKAEAVTGVTFCNRDPCKTIFNKFFTTFKTAAFGNPPMGGTDTNVAVIPTANFPGLMDRDEHISKEGNKSNGTTLRNLVMNTDGNVMQEIDPVTLEPRRLFTYGDIDDSLLSSNLAPAHPCVDPETGEHFTVLLSFGPTAVYKVVRIRASAKGTHREPDLDVLAEIQSPRPTYMHSFAMTKRFVVVTHWQCDFAAWGMSVLWYGNAWESFKAQDPNVKATFYVVDRLHGRHVATFETDPYYAFHTVNAWDEGDDIYVDLATYKVRESDG
;
A
#
# COMPACT_ATOMS: atom_id res chain seq x y z
N MET A 1 2.39 -45.66 -14.89
CA MET A 1 1.12 -45.27 -14.24
C MET A 1 0.74 -43.90 -14.76
N SER A 2 -0.54 -43.75 -15.09
CA SER A 2 -1.17 -42.70 -15.89
C SER A 2 -0.75 -41.26 -15.57
N THR A 3 -0.24 -40.54 -16.57
CA THR A 3 -0.25 -39.08 -16.62
C THR A 3 -1.69 -38.62 -16.80
N ALA A 4 -2.33 -38.17 -15.72
CA ALA A 4 -3.60 -37.45 -15.81
C ALA A 4 -3.34 -36.12 -16.53
N GLN A 5 -3.70 -36.07 -17.81
CA GLN A 5 -3.95 -34.81 -18.50
C GLN A 5 -5.15 -34.18 -17.79
N ASN A 6 -4.90 -33.15 -16.98
CA ASN A 6 -5.98 -32.28 -16.53
C ASN A 6 -6.56 -31.62 -17.78
N SER A 7 -7.75 -32.05 -18.18
CA SER A 7 -8.54 -31.38 -19.19
C SER A 7 -8.85 -29.96 -18.69
N ALA A 8 -8.22 -28.96 -19.30
CA ALA A 8 -8.69 -27.58 -19.15
C ALA A 8 -10.16 -27.57 -19.55
N SER A 9 -11.04 -27.05 -18.68
CA SER A 9 -12.46 -26.93 -19.01
C SER A 9 -12.62 -26.03 -20.24
N ASP A 10 -13.39 -26.48 -21.24
CA ASP A 10 -13.69 -25.73 -22.49
C ASP A 10 -14.38 -24.36 -22.26
N LYS A 11 -14.67 -24.00 -21.01
CA LYS A 11 -15.14 -22.67 -20.62
C LYS A 11 -14.02 -21.95 -19.86
N PRO A 12 -13.51 -20.82 -20.36
CA PRO A 12 -12.58 -20.00 -19.59
C PRO A 12 -13.25 -19.58 -18.29
N TRP A 13 -12.45 -19.47 -17.22
CA TRP A 13 -12.94 -19.00 -15.93
C TRP A 13 -13.58 -17.62 -16.12
N PRO A 14 -14.84 -17.40 -15.70
CA PRO A 14 -15.60 -16.20 -16.06
C PRO A 14 -15.02 -14.88 -15.54
N TYR A 15 -14.04 -14.95 -14.63
CA TYR A 15 -13.36 -13.79 -14.04
C TYR A 15 -11.93 -13.61 -14.57
N ALA A 16 -11.49 -14.42 -15.54
CA ALA A 16 -10.14 -14.33 -16.11
C ALA A 16 -9.83 -12.94 -16.67
N ALA A 17 -10.83 -12.25 -17.24
CA ALA A 17 -10.68 -10.89 -17.76
C ALA A 17 -10.23 -9.85 -16.69
N GLY A 18 -10.40 -10.15 -15.40
CA GLY A 18 -9.87 -9.32 -14.32
C GLY A 18 -8.35 -9.37 -14.16
N TYR A 19 -7.68 -10.28 -14.88
CA TYR A 19 -6.24 -10.48 -14.89
C TYR A 19 -5.60 -10.15 -16.24
N ASP A 20 -6.39 -9.68 -17.21
CA ASP A 20 -5.85 -9.19 -18.48
C ASP A 20 -5.22 -7.81 -18.30
N ASN A 21 -4.27 -7.46 -19.15
CA ASN A 21 -3.70 -6.12 -19.20
C ASN A 21 -4.80 -5.08 -19.48
N CYS A 22 -4.95 -4.12 -18.57
CA CYS A 22 -5.86 -2.99 -18.69
C CYS A 22 -5.18 -1.86 -19.48
N PRO A 23 -5.70 -1.47 -20.66
CA PRO A 23 -5.16 -0.33 -21.40
C PRO A 23 -5.40 0.99 -20.66
N GLU A 24 -4.52 1.96 -20.87
CA GLU A 24 -4.68 3.32 -20.35
C GLU A 24 -5.76 4.08 -21.13
N VAL A 25 -6.48 4.95 -20.43
CA VAL A 25 -7.41 5.92 -21.00
C VAL A 25 -6.98 7.28 -20.49
N LEU A 26 -6.01 7.88 -21.18
CA LEU A 26 -5.36 9.10 -20.71
C LEU A 26 -6.29 10.31 -20.80
N GLU A 27 -7.08 10.42 -21.88
CA GLU A 27 -8.04 11.51 -22.06
C GLU A 27 -9.38 11.24 -21.36
N PRO A 28 -10.02 12.24 -20.74
CA PRO A 28 -11.33 12.07 -20.12
C PRO A 28 -12.36 11.59 -21.14
N THR A 29 -12.89 10.39 -20.92
CA THR A 29 -13.84 9.73 -21.80
C THR A 29 -15.24 9.74 -21.18
N PRO A 30 -16.26 10.36 -21.80
CA PRO A 30 -17.62 10.34 -21.30
C PRO A 30 -18.20 8.92 -21.21
N LEU A 31 -18.85 8.60 -20.10
CA LEU A 31 -19.51 7.32 -19.88
C LEU A 31 -21.03 7.43 -20.11
N THR A 32 -21.62 6.35 -20.65
CA THR A 32 -23.07 6.23 -20.74
C THR A 32 -23.64 5.81 -19.38
N VAL A 33 -24.44 6.69 -18.77
CA VAL A 33 -25.09 6.43 -17.48
C VAL A 33 -26.44 5.73 -17.72
N LYS A 34 -26.65 4.59 -17.06
CA LYS A 34 -27.95 3.90 -16.98
C LYS A 34 -28.50 4.06 -15.56
N GLY A 35 -29.68 4.68 -15.42
CA GLY A 35 -30.24 5.07 -14.12
C GLY A 35 -30.13 6.57 -13.87
N THR A 36 -30.22 7.00 -12.61
CA THR A 36 -30.15 8.42 -12.23
C THR A 36 -29.17 8.60 -11.09
N ILE A 37 -28.12 9.39 -11.31
CA ILE A 37 -27.17 9.79 -10.27
C ILE A 37 -27.83 10.84 -9.38
N PRO A 38 -27.81 10.69 -8.04
CA PRO A 38 -28.37 11.70 -7.15
C PRO A 38 -27.73 13.07 -7.37
N SER A 39 -28.53 14.15 -7.38
CA SER A 39 -28.06 15.50 -7.71
C SER A 39 -27.05 16.08 -6.72
N TRP A 40 -26.96 15.51 -5.52
CA TRP A 40 -25.98 15.88 -4.51
C TRP A 40 -24.63 15.17 -4.70
N LEU A 41 -24.59 14.09 -5.48
CA LEU A 41 -23.37 13.33 -5.71
C LEU A 41 -22.56 14.00 -6.82
N GLU A 42 -21.62 14.83 -6.40
CA GLU A 42 -20.65 15.50 -7.25
C GLU A 42 -19.26 15.28 -6.65
N GLY A 43 -18.29 14.87 -7.47
CA GLY A 43 -16.96 14.58 -6.98
C GLY A 43 -16.23 13.55 -7.84
N VAL A 44 -15.16 12.99 -7.27
CA VAL A 44 -14.27 12.07 -7.97
C VAL A 44 -14.08 10.80 -7.15
N LEU A 45 -14.31 9.65 -7.77
CA LEU A 45 -13.96 8.34 -7.24
C LEU A 45 -12.63 7.89 -7.86
N TYR A 46 -11.64 7.68 -7.00
CA TYR A 46 -10.38 7.05 -7.35
C TYR A 46 -10.42 5.56 -7.00
N ARG A 47 -9.95 4.71 -7.91
CA ARG A 47 -9.71 3.29 -7.63
C ARG A 47 -8.32 2.92 -8.12
N SER A 48 -7.59 2.14 -7.36
CA SER A 48 -6.31 1.58 -7.78
C SER A 48 -6.38 0.06 -7.77
N GLY A 49 -5.44 -0.54 -8.51
CA GLY A 49 -5.21 -1.97 -8.50
C GLY A 49 -4.17 -2.36 -9.53
N PRO A 50 -3.82 -3.65 -9.59
CA PRO A 50 -2.99 -4.17 -10.66
C PRO A 50 -3.74 -4.06 -12.00
N GLY A 51 -3.07 -3.55 -13.03
CA GLY A 51 -3.61 -3.46 -14.38
C GLY A 51 -2.66 -3.91 -15.47
N THR A 52 -1.45 -4.36 -15.16
CA THR A 52 -0.57 -4.99 -16.15
C THR A 52 0.17 -6.16 -15.53
N TYR A 53 0.07 -7.31 -16.18
CA TYR A 53 0.66 -8.59 -15.74
C TYR A 53 1.64 -9.14 -16.76
N ASP A 54 1.37 -8.95 -18.05
CA ASP A 54 2.16 -9.50 -19.14
C ASP A 54 2.90 -8.39 -19.88
N LEU A 55 4.21 -8.56 -20.07
CA LEU A 55 5.06 -7.59 -20.76
C LEU A 55 5.82 -8.26 -21.90
N GLU A 56 5.68 -7.70 -23.10
CA GLU A 56 6.51 -8.07 -24.24
C GLU A 56 7.81 -7.25 -24.24
N THR A 57 8.95 -7.93 -24.34
CA THR A 57 10.28 -7.32 -24.41
C THR A 57 10.68 -7.02 -25.85
N GLU A 58 11.74 -6.21 -26.05
CA GLU A 58 12.29 -5.92 -27.38
C GLU A 58 12.79 -7.18 -28.12
N SER A 59 13.17 -8.23 -27.38
CA SER A 59 13.58 -9.53 -27.93
C SER A 59 12.40 -10.43 -28.30
N GLY A 60 11.15 -10.01 -28.05
CA GLY A 60 9.94 -10.80 -28.26
C GLY A 60 9.67 -11.83 -27.14
N LYS A 61 10.41 -11.76 -26.02
CA LYS A 61 10.16 -12.61 -24.86
C LYS A 61 8.99 -12.04 -24.05
N GLN A 62 8.20 -12.93 -23.44
CA GLN A 62 7.13 -12.55 -22.52
C GLN A 62 7.63 -12.61 -21.08
N VAL A 63 7.40 -11.53 -20.33
CA VAL A 63 7.60 -11.47 -18.87
C VAL A 63 6.24 -11.51 -18.22
N HIS A 64 6.00 -12.56 -17.43
CA HIS A 64 4.73 -12.79 -16.74
C HIS A 64 4.88 -12.46 -15.25
N ILE A 65 4.06 -11.54 -14.76
CA ILE A 65 3.89 -11.24 -13.34
C ILE A 65 2.86 -12.23 -12.78
N GLN A 66 3.29 -13.07 -11.84
CA GLN A 66 2.57 -14.29 -11.47
C GLN A 66 1.52 -14.10 -10.37
N HIS A 67 1.46 -12.92 -9.74
CA HIS A 67 0.60 -12.70 -8.58
C HIS A 67 -0.13 -11.36 -8.63
N TRP A 68 -1.38 -11.34 -8.16
CA TRP A 68 -2.26 -10.17 -8.21
C TRP A 68 -1.69 -8.93 -7.49
N PHE A 69 -0.93 -9.10 -6.41
CA PHE A 69 -0.33 -7.98 -5.65
C PHE A 69 0.91 -7.40 -6.32
N ASP A 70 1.46 -8.10 -7.32
CA ASP A 70 2.68 -7.69 -8.01
C ASP A 70 2.40 -7.05 -9.38
N GLY A 71 1.16 -7.13 -9.86
CA GLY A 71 0.75 -6.50 -11.11
C GLY A 71 0.99 -4.99 -11.08
N LEU A 72 1.47 -4.43 -12.19
CA LEU A 72 1.83 -3.02 -12.27
C LEU A 72 0.58 -2.15 -12.10
N THR A 73 0.71 -1.09 -11.30
CA THR A 73 -0.42 -0.26 -10.85
C THR A 73 -1.12 0.44 -12.00
N GLN A 74 -2.44 0.31 -12.04
CA GLN A 74 -3.34 1.14 -12.82
C GLN A 74 -4.23 1.95 -11.86
N LEU A 75 -4.23 3.26 -12.02
CA LEU A 75 -5.12 4.16 -11.31
C LEU A 75 -6.30 4.53 -12.21
N HIS A 76 -7.50 4.51 -11.65
CA HIS A 76 -8.76 4.80 -12.31
C HIS A 76 -9.42 6.01 -11.64
N ARG A 77 -9.97 6.90 -12.45
CA ARG A 77 -10.68 8.10 -12.00
C ARG A 77 -12.04 8.18 -12.68
N TYR A 78 -13.09 8.24 -11.86
CA TYR A 78 -14.46 8.50 -12.28
C TYR A 78 -14.87 9.86 -11.72
N GLU A 79 -15.07 10.83 -12.59
CA GLU A 79 -15.53 12.15 -12.20
C GLU A 79 -17.02 12.29 -12.50
N ILE A 80 -17.78 12.67 -11.47
CA ILE A 80 -19.21 12.91 -11.53
C ILE A 80 -19.40 14.42 -11.49
N ALA A 81 -19.72 14.99 -12.65
CA ALA A 81 -19.99 16.41 -12.78
C ALA A 81 -21.42 16.75 -12.37
N LYS A 82 -21.66 18.03 -12.08
CA LYS A 82 -22.99 18.56 -11.81
C LYS A 82 -23.96 18.23 -12.95
N GLY A 83 -25.06 17.56 -12.61
CA GLY A 83 -26.04 17.08 -13.59
C GLY A 83 -25.91 15.59 -13.92
N GLY A 84 -24.96 14.89 -13.30
CA GLY A 84 -24.83 13.43 -13.37
C GLY A 84 -24.07 12.93 -14.60
N GLN A 85 -23.37 13.80 -15.33
CA GLN A 85 -22.43 13.34 -16.36
C GLN A 85 -21.21 12.71 -15.69
N VAL A 86 -20.78 11.57 -16.21
CA VAL A 86 -19.61 10.85 -15.69
C VAL A 86 -18.53 10.80 -16.76
N SER A 87 -17.30 11.18 -16.41
CA SER A 87 -16.12 10.97 -17.24
C SER A 87 -15.18 9.96 -16.58
N TYR A 88 -14.49 9.17 -17.40
CA TYR A 88 -13.53 8.16 -16.98
C TYR A 88 -12.14 8.46 -17.55
N ARG A 89 -11.11 8.23 -16.75
CA ARG A 89 -9.72 8.12 -17.23
C ARG A 89 -8.96 7.11 -16.38
N SER A 90 -7.87 6.58 -16.92
CA SER A 90 -6.95 5.70 -16.20
C SER A 90 -5.51 5.83 -16.70
N ARG A 91 -4.56 5.57 -15.80
CA ARG A 91 -3.13 5.65 -16.09
C ARG A 91 -2.35 4.60 -15.30
N ASN A 92 -1.31 4.03 -15.92
CA ASN A 92 -0.34 3.20 -15.24
C ASN A 92 0.69 4.09 -14.53
N THR A 93 1.00 3.80 -13.26
CA THR A 93 1.87 4.66 -12.44
C THR A 93 3.28 4.11 -12.26
N SER A 94 3.66 3.08 -13.04
CA SER A 94 4.86 2.27 -12.83
C SER A 94 5.68 2.06 -14.12
N ASN A 95 5.81 3.11 -14.93
CA ASN A 95 6.47 3.06 -16.24
C ASN A 95 7.96 2.70 -16.16
N ASP A 96 8.74 3.32 -15.27
CA ASP A 96 10.18 3.01 -15.13
C ASP A 96 10.37 1.56 -14.66
N LEU A 97 9.50 1.08 -13.75
CA LEU A 97 9.47 -0.31 -13.33
C LEU A 97 9.16 -1.27 -14.49
N ARG A 98 8.17 -0.93 -15.31
CA ARG A 98 7.81 -1.68 -16.52
C ARG A 98 9.00 -1.81 -17.48
N GLU A 99 9.66 -0.69 -17.76
CA GLU A 99 10.81 -0.68 -18.67
C GLU A 99 12.01 -1.42 -18.07
N ARG A 100 12.21 -1.37 -16.75
CA ARG A 100 13.21 -2.21 -16.08
C ARG A 100 12.90 -3.70 -16.23
N TYR A 101 11.64 -4.11 -16.08
CA TYR A 101 11.24 -5.51 -16.25
C TYR A 101 11.45 -5.98 -17.69
N LYS A 102 11.11 -5.15 -18.67
CA LYS A 102 11.34 -5.45 -20.09
C LYS A 102 12.83 -5.57 -20.40
N LYS A 103 13.65 -4.62 -19.95
CA LYS A 103 15.10 -4.61 -20.17
C LYS A 103 15.81 -5.79 -19.49
N ALA A 104 15.35 -6.16 -18.29
CA ALA A 104 15.87 -7.32 -17.58
C ALA A 104 15.28 -8.65 -18.09
N GLU A 105 14.24 -8.58 -18.93
CA GLU A 105 13.41 -9.71 -19.35
C GLU A 105 12.94 -10.60 -18.19
N ALA A 106 12.68 -9.99 -17.04
CA ALA A 106 12.30 -10.66 -15.81
C ALA A 106 11.69 -9.66 -14.82
N VAL A 107 10.86 -10.16 -13.91
CA VAL A 107 10.43 -9.41 -12.72
C VAL A 107 11.63 -9.23 -11.80
N THR A 108 11.94 -7.98 -11.45
CA THR A 108 13.09 -7.60 -10.63
C THR A 108 12.68 -6.81 -9.39
N GLY A 109 13.60 -6.70 -8.42
CA GLY A 109 13.33 -6.08 -7.12
C GLY A 109 12.66 -7.04 -6.13
N VAL A 110 12.30 -6.50 -4.96
CA VAL A 110 11.51 -7.22 -3.96
C VAL A 110 10.04 -7.10 -4.34
N THR A 111 9.34 -8.23 -4.36
CA THR A 111 7.91 -8.31 -4.69
C THR A 111 7.10 -8.78 -3.48
N PHE A 112 5.79 -8.83 -3.59
CA PHE A 112 4.95 -9.44 -2.56
C PHE A 112 4.99 -10.97 -2.66
N CYS A 113 4.76 -11.55 -3.84
CA CYS A 113 4.66 -13.01 -4.03
C CYS A 113 5.40 -13.56 -5.25
N ASN A 114 5.78 -12.71 -6.21
CA ASN A 114 6.28 -13.18 -7.50
C ASN A 114 7.57 -13.99 -7.32
N ARG A 115 7.53 -15.25 -7.78
CA ARG A 115 8.69 -16.14 -7.75
C ARG A 115 9.57 -15.88 -8.96
N ASP A 116 10.87 -15.76 -8.75
CA ASP A 116 11.83 -15.76 -9.85
C ASP A 116 12.16 -17.22 -10.24
N PRO A 117 11.74 -17.71 -11.44
CA PRO A 117 12.10 -19.04 -11.91
C PRO A 117 13.60 -19.19 -12.22
N CYS A 118 14.32 -18.09 -12.47
CA CYS A 118 15.74 -18.10 -12.82
C CYS A 118 16.62 -17.76 -11.62
N LYS A 119 16.91 -18.76 -10.79
CA LYS A 119 17.83 -18.65 -9.65
C LYS A 119 19.23 -18.17 -10.09
N THR A 120 19.57 -16.93 -9.76
CA THR A 120 20.94 -16.52 -9.41
C THR A 120 20.90 -15.73 -8.09
N ILE A 121 20.64 -16.48 -7.01
CA ILE A 121 20.52 -16.04 -5.61
C ILE A 121 21.70 -15.14 -5.19
N PHE A 122 22.90 -15.40 -5.70
CA PHE A 122 24.12 -14.69 -5.29
C PHE A 122 24.22 -13.24 -5.81
N ASN A 123 23.80 -12.99 -7.06
CA ASN A 123 23.86 -11.65 -7.65
C ASN A 123 22.75 -10.74 -7.11
N LYS A 124 21.56 -11.29 -6.83
CA LYS A 124 20.47 -10.55 -6.19
C LYS A 124 20.82 -10.17 -4.76
N PHE A 125 21.37 -11.10 -3.97
CA PHE A 125 21.78 -10.83 -2.60
C PHE A 125 22.79 -9.67 -2.54
N PHE A 126 23.86 -9.69 -3.35
CA PHE A 126 24.86 -8.61 -3.31
C PHE A 126 24.35 -7.26 -3.82
N THR A 127 23.50 -7.23 -4.84
CA THR A 127 22.93 -5.97 -5.34
C THR A 127 21.90 -5.40 -4.38
N THR A 128 20.97 -6.22 -3.86
CA THR A 128 19.96 -5.78 -2.89
C THR A 128 20.58 -5.43 -1.54
N PHE A 129 21.61 -6.16 -1.08
CA PHE A 129 22.35 -5.81 0.13
C PHE A 129 23.14 -4.52 -0.05
N LYS A 130 23.69 -4.24 -1.25
CA LYS A 130 24.26 -2.92 -1.57
C LYS A 130 23.21 -1.82 -1.54
N THR A 131 22.01 -2.04 -2.08
CA THR A 131 20.89 -1.09 -2.11
C THR A 131 20.27 -0.86 -0.72
N ALA A 132 20.29 -1.87 0.15
CA ALA A 132 19.83 -1.77 1.54
C ALA A 132 20.91 -1.21 2.50
N ALA A 133 22.20 -1.43 2.22
CA ALA A 133 23.32 -0.94 3.04
C ALA A 133 23.85 0.44 2.61
N PHE A 134 23.62 0.83 1.37
CA PHE A 134 23.89 2.15 0.82
C PHE A 134 22.60 2.62 0.18
N GLY A 135 21.96 3.64 0.78
CA GLY A 135 20.64 4.13 0.41
C GLY A 135 20.39 4.14 -1.10
N ASN A 136 19.15 3.85 -1.47
CA ASN A 136 18.71 3.68 -2.85
C ASN A 136 19.24 4.80 -3.76
N PRO A 137 19.71 4.50 -4.99
CA PRO A 137 19.82 5.55 -6.02
C PRO A 137 18.46 6.24 -6.16
N PRO A 138 18.41 7.52 -6.60
CA PRO A 138 17.16 8.27 -6.67
C PRO A 138 16.14 7.47 -7.46
N MET A 139 15.04 7.09 -6.79
CA MET A 139 13.96 6.38 -7.45
C MET A 139 13.37 7.36 -8.46
N GLY A 140 13.35 6.98 -9.74
CA GLY A 140 12.50 7.66 -10.72
C GLY A 140 11.06 7.67 -10.19
N GLY A 141 10.26 8.67 -10.55
CA GLY A 141 8.90 8.84 -10.00
C GLY A 141 7.96 7.64 -10.22
N THR A 142 8.36 6.65 -11.03
CA THR A 142 7.59 5.43 -11.36
C THR A 142 8.39 4.13 -11.26
N ASP A 143 9.51 4.14 -10.53
CA ASP A 143 10.44 3.00 -10.44
C ASP A 143 9.98 1.92 -9.43
N THR A 144 8.88 2.13 -8.71
CA THR A 144 8.33 1.19 -7.73
C THR A 144 6.82 1.04 -7.91
N ASN A 145 6.30 -0.15 -7.62
CA ASN A 145 4.86 -0.43 -7.70
C ASN A 145 4.17 0.03 -6.40
N VAL A 146 3.26 1.00 -6.50
CA VAL A 146 2.52 1.55 -5.35
C VAL A 146 1.02 1.48 -5.64
N ALA A 147 0.42 0.32 -5.35
CA ALA A 147 -0.83 -0.10 -5.99
C ALA A 147 -2.09 -0.07 -5.12
N VAL A 148 -1.97 0.09 -3.80
CA VAL A 148 -3.02 -0.39 -2.90
C VAL A 148 -4.13 0.62 -2.71
N ILE A 149 -3.86 1.78 -2.12
CA ILE A 149 -4.90 2.76 -1.79
C ILE A 149 -4.46 4.21 -2.09
N PRO A 150 -5.28 4.98 -2.82
CA PRO A 150 -5.14 6.42 -2.92
C PRO A 150 -5.63 7.08 -1.64
N THR A 151 -4.79 7.94 -1.05
CA THR A 151 -5.14 8.77 0.09
C THR A 151 -5.18 10.23 -0.37
N ALA A 152 -6.33 10.86 -0.18
CA ALA A 152 -6.52 12.27 -0.50
C ALA A 152 -5.89 13.18 0.56
N ASN A 153 -5.43 14.36 0.13
CA ASN A 153 -5.10 15.47 1.02
C ASN A 153 -3.99 15.19 2.04
N PHE A 154 -3.01 14.35 1.67
CA PHE A 154 -1.83 14.07 2.47
C PHE A 154 -1.20 15.37 2.99
N PRO A 155 -0.86 15.48 4.28
CA PRO A 155 -0.48 16.75 4.86
C PRO A 155 0.86 17.27 4.31
N GLY A 156 1.04 18.59 4.30
CA GLY A 156 2.30 19.24 3.92
C GLY A 156 2.52 19.38 2.41
N LEU A 157 2.10 18.41 1.60
CA LEU A 157 2.35 18.39 0.15
C LEU A 157 1.41 19.35 -0.62
N MET A 158 1.62 20.66 -0.49
CA MET A 158 0.95 21.68 -1.30
C MET A 158 1.72 21.90 -2.61
N ASP A 159 1.01 22.26 -3.69
CA ASP A 159 1.54 22.28 -5.06
C ASP A 159 2.91 22.95 -5.19
N ARG A 160 3.76 22.34 -6.02
CA ARG A 160 5.02 22.95 -6.45
C ARG A 160 4.82 24.17 -7.35
N ASP A 161 3.64 24.38 -7.93
CA ASP A 161 3.32 25.53 -8.79
C ASP A 161 1.79 25.79 -8.79
N GLU A 162 1.38 27.06 -8.90
CA GLU A 162 -0.01 27.54 -9.03
C GLU A 162 -0.71 27.06 -10.33
N HIS A 163 -0.82 25.74 -10.51
CA HIS A 163 -1.48 25.10 -11.64
C HIS A 163 -2.58 24.11 -11.22
N ILE A 164 -3.10 24.21 -9.99
CA ILE A 164 -4.50 23.79 -9.78
C ILE A 164 -5.35 24.68 -10.67
N SER A 165 -5.78 24.05 -11.74
CA SER A 165 -6.61 24.55 -12.80
C SER A 165 -7.76 25.40 -12.25
N LYS A 166 -8.16 26.38 -13.06
CA LYS A 166 -9.48 27.04 -12.98
C LYS A 166 -10.66 26.05 -13.13
N GLU A 167 -10.40 24.74 -13.18
CA GLU A 167 -11.34 23.62 -13.25
C GLU A 167 -11.41 22.81 -11.96
N GLY A 168 -10.67 23.18 -10.91
CA GLY A 168 -10.79 22.58 -9.59
C GLY A 168 -12.22 22.71 -9.08
N ASN A 169 -12.95 21.59 -9.09
CA ASN A 169 -14.36 21.55 -8.79
C ASN A 169 -14.60 22.07 -7.35
N LYS A 170 -15.18 23.26 -7.22
CA LYS A 170 -15.64 23.83 -5.95
C LYS A 170 -16.90 23.09 -5.50
N SER A 171 -16.75 21.81 -5.17
CA SER A 171 -17.77 21.10 -4.40
C SER A 171 -17.63 21.54 -2.93
N ASN A 172 -18.76 21.76 -2.27
CA ASN A 172 -18.86 22.30 -0.92
C ASN A 172 -17.97 21.56 0.10
N GLY A 173 -16.79 22.11 0.43
CA GLY A 173 -16.11 21.88 1.71
C GLY A 173 -14.75 21.20 1.70
N THR A 174 -14.35 20.47 0.65
CA THR A 174 -13.01 19.81 0.61
C THR A 174 -12.40 19.90 -0.78
N THR A 175 -11.59 20.93 -1.02
CA THR A 175 -10.73 20.99 -2.20
C THR A 175 -9.66 19.91 -2.08
N LEU A 176 -9.64 18.96 -3.01
CA LEU A 176 -8.57 17.96 -3.11
C LEU A 176 -7.25 18.68 -3.48
N ARG A 177 -6.27 18.65 -2.58
CA ARG A 177 -4.97 19.32 -2.76
C ARG A 177 -3.95 18.43 -3.45
N ASN A 178 -3.89 17.16 -3.04
CA ASN A 178 -2.97 16.17 -3.56
C ASN A 178 -3.58 14.77 -3.42
N LEU A 179 -2.99 13.82 -4.13
CA LEU A 179 -3.31 12.40 -4.06
C LEU A 179 -2.02 11.62 -3.83
N VAL A 180 -1.98 10.78 -2.79
CA VAL A 180 -0.82 9.94 -2.47
C VAL A 180 -1.22 8.48 -2.49
N MET A 181 -0.58 7.69 -3.34
CA MET A 181 -0.71 6.24 -3.37
C MET A 181 0.14 5.60 -2.28
N ASN A 182 -0.39 4.53 -1.68
CA ASN A 182 0.25 3.79 -0.60
C ASN A 182 0.38 2.30 -0.97
N THR A 183 1.36 1.64 -0.37
CA THR A 183 1.63 0.20 -0.48
C THR A 183 2.17 -0.30 0.86
N ASP A 184 2.43 -1.61 0.99
CA ASP A 184 2.92 -2.20 2.25
C ASP A 184 4.42 -1.93 2.52
N GLY A 185 5.13 -1.39 1.52
CA GLY A 185 6.50 -0.90 1.68
C GLY A 185 6.55 0.53 2.22
N ASN A 186 7.67 0.92 2.84
CA ASN A 186 7.94 2.31 3.19
C ASN A 186 8.28 3.14 1.92
N VAL A 187 7.30 3.28 1.03
CA VAL A 187 7.35 4.07 -0.20
C VAL A 187 5.94 4.50 -0.58
N MET A 188 5.79 5.76 -0.90
CA MET A 188 4.56 6.40 -1.33
C MET A 188 4.79 7.06 -2.68
N GLN A 189 3.72 7.23 -3.44
CA GLN A 189 3.77 7.90 -4.74
C GLN A 189 2.81 9.09 -4.77
N GLU A 190 3.33 10.28 -5.00
CA GLU A 190 2.51 11.46 -5.22
C GLU A 190 1.99 11.46 -6.66
N ILE A 191 0.69 11.68 -6.82
CA ILE A 191 -0.02 11.61 -8.10
C ILE A 191 -0.75 12.94 -8.35
N ASP A 192 -0.76 13.40 -9.60
CA ASP A 192 -1.66 14.45 -10.03
C ASP A 192 -3.12 13.99 -9.95
N PRO A 193 -3.98 14.63 -9.13
CA PRO A 193 -5.35 14.15 -8.90
C PRO A 193 -6.25 14.25 -10.13
N VAL A 194 -5.87 15.03 -11.14
CA VAL A 194 -6.64 15.22 -12.36
C VAL A 194 -6.12 14.29 -13.45
N THR A 195 -4.84 14.36 -13.81
CA THR A 195 -4.23 13.62 -14.93
C THR A 195 -3.78 12.21 -14.58
N LEU A 196 -3.77 11.88 -13.28
CA LEU A 196 -3.22 10.66 -12.69
C LEU A 196 -1.71 10.49 -12.92
N GLU A 197 -1.03 11.52 -13.42
CA GLU A 197 0.40 11.49 -13.69
C GLU A 197 1.21 11.37 -12.41
N PRO A 198 2.13 10.39 -12.31
CA PRO A 198 3.02 10.29 -11.18
C PRO A 198 3.97 11.48 -11.11
N ARG A 199 4.03 12.13 -9.95
CA ARG A 199 4.88 13.30 -9.70
C ARG A 199 6.22 12.89 -9.11
N ARG A 200 6.21 12.02 -8.09
CA ARG A 200 7.44 11.51 -7.43
C ARG A 200 7.14 10.31 -6.54
N LEU A 201 8.20 9.57 -6.20
CA LEU A 201 8.22 8.65 -5.07
C LEU A 201 8.90 9.31 -3.87
N PHE A 202 8.47 8.95 -2.67
CA PHE A 202 9.09 9.36 -1.41
C PHE A 202 8.77 8.36 -0.30
N THR A 203 9.49 8.46 0.81
CA THR A 203 9.37 7.61 1.98
C THR A 203 9.05 8.47 3.20
N TYR A 204 8.68 7.85 4.32
CA TYR A 204 8.57 8.61 5.58
C TYR A 204 9.93 9.12 6.08
N GLY A 205 11.03 8.50 5.66
CA GLY A 205 12.40 8.96 5.95
C GLY A 205 12.79 10.24 5.23
N ASP A 206 12.15 10.56 4.09
CA ASP A 206 12.36 11.83 3.39
C ASP A 206 11.66 13.01 4.10
N ILE A 207 10.70 12.70 4.98
CA ILE A 207 9.99 13.68 5.83
C ILE A 207 10.74 13.86 7.15
N ASP A 208 11.14 12.76 7.79
CA ASP A 208 11.86 12.75 9.07
C ASP A 208 12.98 11.70 9.05
N ASP A 209 14.23 12.15 9.17
CA ASP A 209 15.43 11.31 9.12
C ASP A 209 15.43 10.18 10.17
N SER A 210 14.71 10.32 11.28
CA SER A 210 14.59 9.28 12.31
C SER A 210 13.86 8.03 11.81
N LEU A 211 13.22 8.11 10.65
CA LEU A 211 12.44 7.05 10.03
C LEU A 211 13.15 6.38 8.84
N LEU A 212 14.39 6.79 8.51
CA LEU A 212 15.18 6.21 7.41
C LEU A 212 15.40 4.68 7.54
N SER A 213 15.38 4.15 8.77
CA SER A 213 15.53 2.72 9.03
C SER A 213 14.21 1.93 8.99
N SER A 214 13.09 2.57 8.63
CA SER A 214 11.78 1.91 8.54
C SER A 214 11.69 1.14 7.22
N ASN A 215 11.29 -0.13 7.28
CA ASN A 215 11.23 -1.01 6.11
C ASN A 215 9.82 -1.06 5.50
N LEU A 216 8.80 -1.21 6.33
CA LEU A 216 7.41 -1.41 5.92
C LEU A 216 6.48 -0.42 6.61
N ALA A 217 5.34 -0.18 5.97
CA ALA A 217 4.21 0.57 6.51
C ALA A 217 2.93 -0.12 6.05
N PRO A 218 1.86 -0.22 6.86
CA PRO A 218 0.58 -0.71 6.39
C PRO A 218 0.11 0.16 5.22
N ALA A 219 -0.37 -0.49 4.17
CA ALA A 219 -0.88 0.23 3.00
C ALA A 219 -2.08 1.13 3.33
N HIS A 220 -2.82 0.85 4.41
CA HIS A 220 -3.99 1.60 4.86
C HIS A 220 -3.67 2.56 6.01
N PRO A 221 -3.19 3.80 5.74
CA PRO A 221 -3.13 4.84 6.77
C PRO A 221 -4.54 5.23 7.21
N CYS A 222 -4.66 5.73 8.44
CA CYS A 222 -5.91 6.30 8.95
C CYS A 222 -5.85 7.82 8.90
N VAL A 223 -6.97 8.46 8.54
CA VAL A 223 -7.10 9.92 8.53
C VAL A 223 -8.15 10.32 9.57
N ASP A 224 -7.80 11.26 10.43
CA ASP A 224 -8.75 11.83 11.36
C ASP A 224 -9.71 12.77 10.61
N PRO A 225 -11.04 12.53 10.62
CA PRO A 225 -11.99 13.35 9.89
C PRO A 225 -12.21 14.74 10.51
N GLU A 226 -11.90 14.94 11.80
CA GLU A 226 -12.04 16.23 12.49
C GLU A 226 -10.82 17.13 12.24
N THR A 227 -9.61 16.55 12.25
CA THR A 227 -8.36 17.33 12.17
C THR A 227 -7.67 17.27 10.81
N GLY A 228 -7.96 16.25 9.99
CA GLY A 228 -7.25 15.96 8.75
C GLY A 228 -5.82 15.46 8.97
N GLU A 229 -5.47 15.05 10.19
CA GLU A 229 -4.18 14.44 10.51
C GLU A 229 -4.14 12.99 10.05
N HIS A 230 -2.98 12.56 9.56
CA HIS A 230 -2.77 11.19 9.08
C HIS A 230 -2.00 10.38 10.12
N PHE A 231 -2.33 9.11 10.24
CA PHE A 231 -1.71 8.16 11.15
C PHE A 231 -1.25 6.95 10.36
N THR A 232 -0.08 6.43 10.71
CA THR A 232 0.40 5.12 10.23
C THR A 232 1.31 4.48 11.27
N VAL A 233 1.78 3.26 10.98
CA VAL A 233 2.69 2.49 11.81
C VAL A 233 3.88 2.06 10.97
N LEU A 234 5.11 2.32 11.41
CA LEU A 234 6.31 1.99 10.65
C LEU A 234 7.06 0.85 11.30
N LEU A 235 7.33 -0.20 10.54
CA LEU A 235 8.07 -1.37 10.99
C LEU A 235 9.53 -1.28 10.56
N SER A 236 10.44 -1.30 11.53
CA SER A 236 11.87 -1.58 11.34
C SER A 236 12.18 -3.03 11.72
N PHE A 237 12.79 -3.75 10.79
CA PHE A 237 13.29 -5.10 10.99
C PHE A 237 14.53 -5.14 11.88
N GLY A 238 14.72 -6.28 12.54
CA GLY A 238 15.84 -6.52 13.44
C GLY A 238 15.54 -7.63 14.44
N PRO A 239 16.56 -8.10 15.20
CA PRO A 239 16.37 -9.09 16.26
C PRO A 239 15.28 -8.70 17.26
N THR A 240 15.16 -7.38 17.48
CA THR A 240 14.00 -6.73 18.06
C THR A 240 13.41 -5.82 16.99
N ALA A 241 12.25 -6.19 16.46
CA ALA A 241 11.49 -5.35 15.56
C ALA A 241 10.93 -4.14 16.33
N VAL A 242 10.89 -2.98 15.67
CA VAL A 242 10.37 -1.74 16.24
C VAL A 242 9.23 -1.24 15.38
N TYR A 243 8.08 -0.96 16.01
CA TYR A 243 6.91 -0.37 15.38
C TYR A 243 6.74 1.05 15.90
N LYS A 244 6.87 2.04 15.02
CA LYS A 244 6.71 3.46 15.34
C LYS A 244 5.32 3.89 14.93
N VAL A 245 4.47 4.25 15.89
CA VAL A 245 3.17 4.88 15.60
C VAL A 245 3.44 6.35 15.32
N VAL A 246 3.07 6.81 14.13
CA VAL A 246 3.38 8.16 13.66
C VAL A 246 2.12 8.95 13.36
N ARG A 247 2.16 10.24 13.69
CA ARG A 247 1.17 11.25 13.33
C ARG A 247 1.79 12.24 12.35
N ILE A 248 1.07 12.58 11.30
CA ILE A 248 1.49 13.48 10.24
C ILE A 248 0.45 14.58 10.11
N ARG A 249 0.90 15.84 10.11
CA ARG A 249 0.04 17.02 10.03
C ARG A 249 0.66 18.10 9.14
N ALA A 250 -0.15 19.06 8.73
CA ALA A 250 0.36 20.22 8.01
C ALA A 250 1.33 21.00 8.94
N SER A 251 2.45 21.47 8.39
CA SER A 251 3.46 22.13 9.22
C SER A 251 2.93 23.43 9.84
N ALA A 252 3.08 23.56 11.15
CA ALA A 252 2.66 24.77 11.89
C ALA A 252 3.52 26.00 11.53
N LYS A 253 4.72 25.79 10.98
CA LYS A 253 5.68 26.86 10.67
C LYS A 253 5.40 27.56 9.33
N GLY A 254 4.43 27.08 8.55
CA GLY A 254 3.90 27.76 7.35
C GLY A 254 4.88 27.99 6.20
N THR A 255 6.16 27.66 6.37
CA THR A 255 7.25 27.90 5.39
C THR A 255 7.81 26.63 4.79
N HIS A 256 7.51 25.45 5.37
CA HIS A 256 7.95 24.16 4.87
C HIS A 256 6.83 23.48 4.08
N ARG A 257 7.18 23.05 2.85
CA ARG A 257 6.37 22.19 1.99
C ARG A 257 6.30 20.73 2.49
N GLU A 258 7.04 20.41 3.55
CA GLU A 258 7.06 19.09 4.15
C GLU A 258 6.15 19.09 5.39
N PRO A 259 5.40 18.01 5.65
CA PRO A 259 4.55 17.92 6.83
C PRO A 259 5.35 17.87 8.13
N ASP A 260 4.73 18.25 9.24
CA ASP A 260 5.26 17.91 10.56
C ASP A 260 4.89 16.45 10.86
N LEU A 261 5.86 15.68 11.36
CA LEU A 261 5.69 14.29 11.76
C LEU A 261 6.09 14.13 13.23
N ASP A 262 5.23 13.47 14.02
CA ASP A 262 5.56 13.07 15.38
C ASP A 262 5.57 11.54 15.50
N VAL A 263 6.61 10.97 16.09
CA VAL A 263 6.58 9.58 16.60
C VAL A 263 5.86 9.60 17.95
N LEU A 264 4.66 9.04 17.99
CA LEU A 264 3.81 9.02 19.19
C LEU A 264 4.25 7.95 20.18
N ALA A 265 4.63 6.77 19.69
CA ALA A 265 5.07 5.67 20.52
C ALA A 265 5.91 4.69 19.72
N GLU A 266 6.81 4.00 20.41
CA GLU A 266 7.55 2.86 19.87
C GLU A 266 7.13 1.59 20.59
N ILE A 267 6.79 0.55 19.83
CA ILE A 267 6.52 -0.79 20.33
C ILE A 267 7.66 -1.69 19.88
N GLN A 268 8.31 -2.32 20.85
CA GLN A 268 9.38 -3.28 20.58
C GLN A 268 8.84 -4.70 20.67
N SER A 269 9.17 -5.54 19.70
CA SER A 269 8.71 -6.93 19.67
C SER A 269 9.77 -7.84 19.05
N PRO A 270 9.97 -9.08 19.54
CA PRO A 270 10.80 -10.06 18.86
C PRO A 270 10.17 -10.56 17.54
N ARG A 271 8.93 -10.15 17.25
CA ARG A 271 8.14 -10.58 16.10
C ARG A 271 8.00 -9.43 15.09
N PRO A 272 8.70 -9.49 13.93
CA PRO A 272 8.40 -8.64 12.78
C PRO A 272 7.17 -9.19 12.06
N THR A 273 6.00 -8.86 12.56
CA THR A 273 4.69 -9.19 12.01
C THR A 273 4.34 -8.25 10.88
N TYR A 274 4.00 -8.81 9.72
CA TYR A 274 3.41 -8.08 8.62
C TYR A 274 2.02 -7.59 8.99
N MET A 275 1.77 -6.30 8.81
CA MET A 275 0.45 -5.69 8.99
C MET A 275 0.07 -4.89 7.76
N HIS A 276 -1.08 -5.21 7.17
CA HIS A 276 -1.60 -4.51 6.00
C HIS A 276 -2.46 -3.30 6.37
N SER A 277 -3.08 -3.36 7.54
CA SER A 277 -3.90 -2.28 8.12
C SER A 277 -3.81 -2.32 9.64
N PHE A 278 -4.26 -1.24 10.28
CA PHE A 278 -4.37 -1.12 11.73
C PHE A 278 -5.70 -0.42 12.06
N ALA A 279 -6.03 -0.35 13.35
CA ALA A 279 -7.28 0.26 13.80
C ALA A 279 -7.01 1.61 14.48
N MET A 280 -7.93 2.56 14.30
CA MET A 280 -7.86 3.87 14.94
C MET A 280 -9.26 4.25 15.46
N THR A 281 -9.30 4.73 16.69
CA THR A 281 -10.49 5.28 17.34
C THR A 281 -10.32 6.79 17.55
N LYS A 282 -11.25 7.44 18.28
CA LYS A 282 -11.10 8.85 18.63
C LYS A 282 -9.89 9.08 19.53
N ARG A 283 -9.63 8.17 20.46
CA ARG A 283 -8.54 8.29 21.46
C ARG A 283 -7.32 7.41 21.20
N PHE A 284 -7.44 6.35 20.40
CA PHE A 284 -6.40 5.32 20.31
C PHE A 284 -5.99 4.96 18.88
N VAL A 285 -4.73 4.57 18.72
CA VAL A 285 -4.25 3.74 17.63
C VAL A 285 -4.03 2.33 18.19
N VAL A 286 -4.54 1.31 17.51
CA VAL A 286 -4.43 -0.09 17.92
C VAL A 286 -3.60 -0.84 16.89
N VAL A 287 -2.38 -1.21 17.28
CA VAL A 287 -1.43 -1.96 16.46
C VAL A 287 -1.63 -3.46 16.71
N THR A 288 -1.89 -4.23 15.66
CA THR A 288 -2.24 -5.65 15.76
C THR A 288 -1.12 -6.54 15.25
N HIS A 289 -0.61 -7.40 16.11
CA HIS A 289 0.25 -8.51 15.73
C HIS A 289 -0.58 -9.78 15.59
N TRP A 290 -0.96 -10.10 14.36
CA TRP A 290 -1.63 -11.35 14.02
C TRP A 290 -0.63 -12.41 13.50
N GLN A 291 -1.12 -13.56 13.06
CA GLN A 291 -0.32 -14.69 12.56
C GLN A 291 0.25 -14.44 11.15
N CYS A 292 1.27 -13.59 11.05
CA CYS A 292 1.99 -13.32 9.79
C CYS A 292 3.39 -12.75 10.05
N ASP A 293 4.25 -13.50 10.74
CA ASP A 293 5.59 -13.04 11.10
C ASP A 293 6.61 -13.32 10.00
N PHE A 294 7.49 -12.37 9.71
CA PHE A 294 8.66 -12.60 8.86
C PHE A 294 9.70 -13.49 9.55
N ALA A 295 10.29 -14.41 8.79
CA ALA A 295 11.39 -15.27 9.21
C ALA A 295 12.72 -14.51 9.25
N ALA A 296 13.70 -15.04 9.99
CA ALA A 296 15.05 -14.48 10.09
C ALA A 296 15.07 -12.96 10.36
N TRP A 297 14.18 -12.49 11.23
CA TRP A 297 14.04 -11.09 11.63
C TRP A 297 13.81 -10.10 10.46
N GLY A 298 13.22 -10.56 9.36
CA GLY A 298 12.98 -9.77 8.14
C GLY A 298 14.04 -9.94 7.05
N MET A 299 15.22 -10.50 7.35
CA MET A 299 16.27 -10.74 6.33
C MET A 299 15.85 -11.75 5.27
N SER A 300 14.88 -12.62 5.60
CA SER A 300 14.30 -13.58 4.64
C SER A 300 13.72 -12.91 3.40
N VAL A 301 13.22 -11.67 3.51
CA VAL A 301 12.70 -10.89 2.37
C VAL A 301 13.78 -10.65 1.32
N LEU A 302 15.01 -10.36 1.75
CA LEU A 302 16.15 -10.18 0.85
C LEU A 302 16.61 -11.51 0.25
N TRP A 303 16.46 -12.61 1.00
CA TRP A 303 16.86 -13.94 0.57
C TRP A 303 15.92 -14.51 -0.50
N TYR A 304 14.60 -14.43 -0.29
CA TYR A 304 13.60 -14.93 -1.22
C TYR A 304 13.26 -13.92 -2.34
N GLY A 305 13.54 -12.63 -2.11
CA GLY A 305 13.14 -11.56 -3.02
C GLY A 305 11.62 -11.32 -3.05
N ASN A 306 10.87 -11.90 -2.11
CA ASN A 306 9.45 -11.67 -1.95
C ASN A 306 9.00 -11.79 -0.48
N ALA A 307 7.90 -11.12 -0.12
CA ALA A 307 7.35 -11.14 1.23
C ALA A 307 6.72 -12.50 1.60
N TRP A 308 6.01 -13.12 0.67
CA TRP A 308 5.22 -14.34 0.91
C TRP A 308 6.06 -15.53 1.39
N GLU A 309 7.15 -15.84 0.69
CA GLU A 309 8.06 -16.94 1.08
C GLU A 309 8.87 -16.61 2.33
N SER A 310 8.85 -15.35 2.75
CA SER A 310 9.51 -14.86 3.95
C SER A 310 8.66 -15.02 5.20
N PHE A 311 7.36 -15.31 5.07
CA PHE A 311 6.50 -15.54 6.22
C PHE A 311 6.79 -16.89 6.88
N LYS A 312 6.76 -16.91 8.21
CA LYS A 312 6.78 -18.13 9.01
C LYS A 312 5.46 -18.88 8.82
N ALA A 313 5.53 -20.20 8.99
CA ALA A 313 4.33 -21.00 9.17
C ALA A 313 3.54 -20.50 10.39
N GLN A 314 2.22 -20.59 10.31
CA GLN A 314 1.35 -20.21 11.43
C GLN A 314 1.62 -21.15 12.63
N ASP A 315 1.63 -20.58 13.83
CA ASP A 315 1.84 -21.33 15.08
C ASP A 315 0.64 -21.10 16.01
N PRO A 316 -0.17 -22.14 16.29
CA PRO A 316 -1.35 -22.01 17.15
C PRO A 316 -1.02 -21.66 18.60
N ASN A 317 0.24 -21.77 19.03
CA ASN A 317 0.66 -21.39 20.38
C ASN A 317 1.07 -19.92 20.49
N VAL A 318 1.24 -19.24 19.35
CA VAL A 318 1.64 -17.84 19.32
C VAL A 318 0.37 -16.98 19.31
N LYS A 319 0.12 -16.29 20.42
CA LYS A 319 -1.07 -15.43 20.52
C LYS A 319 -1.02 -14.26 19.56
N ALA A 320 -2.20 -13.76 19.19
CA ALA A 320 -2.31 -12.46 18.57
C ALA A 320 -2.28 -11.37 19.66
N THR A 321 -1.66 -10.23 19.39
CA THR A 321 -1.44 -9.16 20.36
C THR A 321 -1.98 -7.84 19.83
N PHE A 322 -2.70 -7.09 20.67
CA PHE A 322 -3.13 -5.72 20.41
C PHE A 322 -2.31 -4.79 21.30
N TYR A 323 -1.60 -3.84 20.69
CA TYR A 323 -0.93 -2.76 21.40
C TYR A 323 -1.74 -1.49 21.24
N VAL A 324 -2.14 -0.88 22.35
CA VAL A 324 -2.97 0.32 22.38
C VAL A 324 -2.10 1.53 22.66
N VAL A 325 -2.11 2.48 21.74
CA VAL A 325 -1.40 3.75 21.84
C VAL A 325 -2.41 4.87 21.96
N ASP A 326 -2.30 5.66 23.03
CA ASP A 326 -3.03 6.91 23.21
C ASP A 326 -2.50 7.92 22.18
N ARG A 327 -3.30 8.18 21.14
CA ARG A 327 -2.90 9.06 20.03
C ARG A 327 -3.02 10.55 20.36
N LEU A 328 -3.62 10.89 21.51
CA LEU A 328 -3.74 12.27 21.98
C LEU A 328 -2.51 12.68 22.78
N HIS A 329 -2.01 11.79 23.65
CA HIS A 329 -0.88 12.06 24.53
C HIS A 329 0.44 11.40 24.10
N GLY A 330 0.43 10.54 23.09
CA GLY A 330 1.63 9.92 22.54
C GLY A 330 2.28 8.93 23.50
N ARG A 331 1.56 7.86 23.86
CA ARG A 331 2.12 6.79 24.70
C ARG A 331 1.39 5.47 24.52
N HIS A 332 2.12 4.37 24.64
CA HIS A 332 1.54 3.04 24.79
C HIS A 332 0.85 2.93 26.16
N VAL A 333 -0.42 2.50 26.20
CA VAL A 333 -1.25 2.47 27.41
C VAL A 333 -1.69 1.07 27.83
N ALA A 334 -1.82 0.13 26.90
CA ALA A 334 -2.27 -1.23 27.20
C ALA A 334 -1.83 -2.24 26.13
N THR A 335 -1.65 -3.49 26.55
CA THR A 335 -1.43 -4.63 25.67
C THR A 335 -2.44 -5.73 25.99
N PHE A 336 -3.10 -6.25 24.96
CA PHE A 336 -4.05 -7.36 25.09
C PHE A 336 -3.60 -8.53 24.23
N GLU A 337 -3.89 -9.75 24.68
CA GLU A 337 -3.64 -10.97 23.91
C GLU A 337 -4.94 -11.73 23.67
N THR A 338 -5.03 -12.40 22.53
CA THR A 338 -6.14 -13.28 22.18
C THR A 338 -5.62 -14.53 21.46
N ASP A 339 -6.52 -15.48 21.23
CA ASP A 339 -6.26 -16.64 20.40
C ASP A 339 -5.69 -16.24 19.01
N PRO A 340 -4.79 -17.06 18.44
CA PRO A 340 -4.18 -16.76 17.15
C PRO A 340 -5.22 -16.59 16.03
N TYR A 341 -5.07 -15.53 15.25
CA TYR A 341 -5.84 -15.30 14.03
C TYR A 341 -4.96 -14.62 12.98
N TYR A 342 -5.41 -14.60 11.73
CA TYR A 342 -4.87 -13.74 10.68
C TYR A 342 -5.96 -12.75 10.25
N ALA A 343 -5.58 -11.51 9.97
CA ALA A 343 -6.44 -10.56 9.28
C ALA A 343 -5.59 -9.80 8.25
N PHE A 344 -6.27 -9.19 7.29
CA PHE A 344 -5.63 -8.32 6.29
C PHE A 344 -6.20 -6.91 6.44
N HIS A 345 -7.53 -6.80 6.51
CA HIS A 345 -8.23 -5.53 6.69
C HIS A 345 -8.86 -5.42 8.09
N THR A 346 -8.59 -4.30 8.75
CA THR A 346 -9.46 -3.74 9.77
C THR A 346 -10.72 -3.17 9.10
N VAL A 347 -11.89 -3.36 9.72
CA VAL A 347 -13.16 -2.85 9.20
C VAL A 347 -13.44 -1.47 9.80
N ASN A 348 -13.50 -1.41 11.13
CA ASN A 348 -13.68 -0.17 11.88
C ASN A 348 -13.22 -0.35 13.33
N ALA A 349 -13.05 0.74 14.06
CA ALA A 349 -12.86 0.70 15.50
C ALA A 349 -13.45 1.95 16.18
N TRP A 350 -13.91 1.79 17.42
CA TRP A 350 -14.38 2.90 18.24
C TRP A 350 -14.09 2.63 19.71
N ASP A 351 -14.14 3.69 20.53
CA ASP A 351 -13.96 3.61 21.97
C ASP A 351 -15.19 4.19 22.68
N GLU A 352 -15.65 3.51 23.73
CA GLU A 352 -16.81 3.89 24.53
C GLU A 352 -16.52 3.63 26.01
N GLY A 353 -16.51 4.69 26.82
CA GLY A 353 -16.09 4.58 28.22
C GLY A 353 -14.64 4.09 28.34
N ASP A 354 -14.47 2.94 28.98
CA ASP A 354 -13.18 2.26 29.18
C ASP A 354 -12.92 1.13 28.15
N ASP A 355 -13.89 0.87 27.26
CA ASP A 355 -13.82 -0.20 26.28
C ASP A 355 -13.35 0.29 24.90
N ILE A 356 -12.66 -0.59 24.18
CA ILE A 356 -12.26 -0.40 22.78
C ILE A 356 -12.84 -1.55 21.97
N TYR A 357 -13.56 -1.22 20.91
CA TYR A 357 -14.16 -2.17 19.98
C TYR A 357 -13.39 -2.12 18.66
N VAL A 358 -13.02 -3.28 18.13
CA VAL A 358 -12.29 -3.41 16.86
C VAL A 358 -12.94 -4.49 16.01
N ASP A 359 -13.49 -4.09 14.87
CA ASP A 359 -14.09 -5.00 13.89
C ASP A 359 -13.04 -5.40 12.85
N LEU A 360 -12.89 -6.71 12.65
CA LEU A 360 -11.83 -7.29 11.81
C LEU A 360 -12.41 -8.34 10.85
N ALA A 361 -11.91 -8.35 9.61
CA ALA A 361 -12.14 -9.44 8.68
C ALA A 361 -11.11 -10.55 8.93
N THR A 362 -11.43 -11.48 9.84
CA THR A 362 -10.49 -12.53 10.27
C THR A 362 -10.56 -13.78 9.41
N TYR A 363 -9.40 -14.42 9.26
CA TYR A 363 -9.21 -15.71 8.65
C TYR A 363 -8.75 -16.67 9.72
N LYS A 364 -9.39 -17.84 9.79
CA LYS A 364 -8.96 -18.89 10.71
C LYS A 364 -7.58 -19.39 10.29
N VAL A 365 -6.71 -19.56 11.28
CA VAL A 365 -5.48 -20.32 11.12
C VAL A 365 -5.87 -21.72 10.66
N ARG A 366 -5.27 -22.21 9.57
CA ARG A 366 -5.54 -23.59 9.12
C ARG A 366 -5.07 -24.52 10.21
N GLU A 367 -5.98 -25.31 10.78
CA GLU A 367 -5.58 -26.53 11.47
C GLU A 367 -4.87 -27.41 10.44
N SER A 368 -3.66 -27.85 10.75
CA SER A 368 -2.97 -28.81 9.89
C SER A 368 -3.80 -30.09 9.88
N ASP A 369 -4.42 -30.42 8.74
CA ASP A 369 -4.81 -31.80 8.47
C ASP A 369 -3.51 -32.62 8.53
N GLY A 370 -3.41 -33.52 9.51
CA GLY A 370 -2.19 -34.22 9.91
C GLY A 370 -1.58 -35.16 8.88
#